data_AF-A0A2V7IUA6-F1
#
_entry.id   AF-A0A2V7IUA6-F1
#
_cell.length_a   1.000
_cell.length_b   1.000
_cell.length_c   1.000
_cell.angle_alpha   90.00
_cell.angle_beta   90.00
_cell.angle_gamma   90.00
#
_symmetry.space_group_name_H-M   'P 1'
#
loop_
_entity.id
_entity.type
_entity.pdbx_description
1 polymer ?
#
loop_
_entity_poly.entity_id
_entity_poly.type
_entity_poly.pdbx_seq_one_letter_code
_entity_poly.pdbx_strand_id
1 'polypeptide(L)' 'EITVQAGDAGIRFLLVSGRPIAEPVAWQGPIVMNSEAELRLAYAELRDGTFIKQR' A
#
# COMPACT_ATOMS: atom_id res chain seq x y z
N GLU A 1 23.76 9.28 -6.78
CA GLU A 1 23.71 8.86 -8.18
C GLU A 1 23.23 7.42 -8.23
N ILE A 2 22.31 7.08 -9.14
CA ILE A 2 21.85 5.69 -9.34
C ILE A 2 22.30 5.29 -10.75
N THR A 3 23.14 4.26 -10.82
CA THR A 3 23.64 3.72 -12.10
C THR A 3 22.92 2.42 -12.38
N VAL A 4 22.33 2.30 -13.57
CA VAL A 4 21.69 1.08 -14.07
C VAL A 4 22.43 0.63 -15.32
N GLN A 5 22.86 -0.63 -15.35
CA GLN A 5 23.52 -1.24 -16.51
C GLN A 5 22.74 -2.48 -16.93
N ALA A 6 22.40 -2.56 -18.22
CA ALA A 6 21.76 -3.72 -18.82
C ALA A 6 22.77 -4.54 -19.63
N GLY A 7 22.53 -5.85 -19.78
CA GLY A 7 23.26 -6.71 -20.70
C GLY A 7 22.63 -6.73 -22.10
N ASP A 8 23.10 -7.64 -22.96
CA ASP A 8 22.74 -7.71 -24.40
C ASP A 8 21.23 -7.83 -24.68
N ALA A 9 20.49 -8.46 -23.78
CA ALA A 9 19.03 -8.62 -23.88
C ALA A 9 18.24 -7.40 -23.38
N GLY A 10 18.91 -6.35 -22.89
CA GLY A 10 18.28 -5.18 -22.29
C GLY A 10 17.66 -5.45 -20.92
N ILE A 11 16.89 -4.47 -20.41
CA ILE A 11 16.16 -4.56 -19.14
C ILE A 11 14.83 -3.82 -19.25
N ARG A 12 13.79 -4.31 -18.55
CA ARG A 12 12.59 -3.55 -18.21
C ARG A 12 12.56 -3.36 -16.71
N PHE A 13 12.60 -2.13 -16.24
CA PHE A 13 12.61 -1.82 -14.81
C PHE A 13 11.77 -0.59 -14.50
N LEU A 14 11.34 -0.50 -13.25
CA LEU A 14 10.68 0.67 -12.69
C LEU A 14 11.49 1.12 -11.48
N LEU A 15 11.94 2.37 -11.50
CA LEU A 15 12.51 3.04 -10.32
C LEU A 15 11.44 3.91 -9.70
N VAL A 16 11.02 3.57 -8.48
CA VAL A 16 10.06 4.37 -7.70
C VAL A 16 10.76 4.88 -6.45
N SER A 17 10.66 6.17 -6.20
CA SER A 17 11.07 6.79 -4.94
C SER A 17 9.93 7.65 -4.41
N GLY A 18 9.86 7.78 -3.09
CA GLY A 18 8.83 8.55 -2.41
C GLY A 18 9.35 9.05 -1.08
N ARG A 19 8.80 10.17 -0.61
CA ARG A 19 9.06 10.68 0.74
C ARG A 19 8.43 9.71 1.75
N PRO A 20 9.14 9.32 2.82
CA PRO A 20 8.51 8.55 3.89
C PRO A 20 7.29 9.31 4.43
N ILE A 21 6.16 8.61 4.52
CA ILE A 21 4.92 9.14 5.11
C ILE A 21 5.07 9.31 6.63
N ALA A 22 5.91 8.47 7.26
CA ALA A 22 6.21 8.52 8.70
C ALA A 22 4.97 8.38 9.60
N GLU A 23 3.94 7.69 9.10
CA GLU A 23 2.77 7.29 9.88
C GLU A 23 2.82 5.79 10.20
N PRO A 24 2.20 5.35 11.31
CA PRO A 24 2.05 3.93 11.58
C PRO A 24 1.35 3.21 10.41
N VAL A 25 1.74 1.95 10.18
CA VAL A 25 1.16 1.09 9.15
C VAL A 25 0.65 -0.18 9.83
N ALA A 26 -0.66 -0.38 9.78
CA ALA A 26 -1.33 -1.62 10.14
C ALA A 26 -1.85 -2.27 8.85
N TRP A 27 -1.46 -3.52 8.59
CA TRP A 27 -1.79 -4.21 7.34
C TRP A 27 -2.33 -5.62 7.60
N GLN A 28 -3.52 -5.91 7.04
CA GLN A 28 -4.08 -7.24 7.00
C GLN A 28 -4.79 -7.46 5.66
N GLY A 29 -4.33 -8.45 4.88
CA GLY A 29 -4.94 -8.82 3.60
C GLY A 29 -4.98 -7.65 2.59
N PRO A 30 -6.13 -7.33 1.99
CA PRO A 30 -6.24 -6.25 1.01
C PRO A 30 -6.38 -4.85 1.62
N ILE A 31 -6.36 -4.70 2.96
CA ILE A 31 -6.66 -3.43 3.64
C ILE A 31 -5.43 -2.96 4.43
N VAL A 32 -5.03 -1.71 4.20
CA VAL A 32 -3.96 -1.00 4.92
C VAL A 32 -4.56 0.22 5.63
N MET A 33 -4.27 0.38 6.91
CA MET A 33 -4.71 1.49 7.77
C MET A 33 -3.55 1.96 8.66
N ASN A 34 -3.77 2.92 9.56
CA ASN A 34 -2.76 3.39 10.49
C ASN A 34 -2.76 2.60 11.82
N SER A 35 -3.85 1.93 12.19
CA SER A 35 -3.96 1.19 13.45
C SER A 35 -4.73 -0.14 13.35
N GLU A 36 -4.47 -1.04 14.31
CA GLU A 36 -5.22 -2.30 14.46
C GLU A 36 -6.72 -2.08 14.70
N ALA A 37 -7.09 -0.97 15.35
CA ALA A 37 -8.49 -0.63 15.58
C ALA A 37 -9.21 -0.28 14.27
N GLU A 38 -8.55 0.48 13.40
CA GLU A 38 -9.06 0.82 12.07
C GLU A 38 -9.17 -0.41 11.18
N LEU A 39 -8.21 -1.35 11.23
CA LEU A 39 -8.33 -2.63 10.52
C LEU A 39 -9.56 -3.42 10.98
N ARG A 40 -9.77 -3.56 12.30
CA ARG A 40 -10.94 -4.28 12.83
C ARG A 40 -12.25 -3.65 12.37
N LEU A 41 -12.33 -2.32 12.37
CA LEU A 41 -13.49 -1.58 11.86
C LEU A 41 -13.67 -1.81 10.36
N ALA A 42 -12.62 -1.62 9.57
CA ALA A 42 -12.63 -1.79 8.11
C ALA A 42 -13.13 -3.18 7.69
N TYR A 43 -12.68 -4.23 8.38
CA TYR A 43 -13.16 -5.59 8.14
C TYR A 43 -14.61 -5.81 8.58
N ALA A 44 -15.07 -5.14 9.64
CA ALA A 44 -16.49 -5.18 10.02
C ALA A 44 -17.35 -4.51 8.94
N GLU A 45 -16.98 -3.32 8.49
CA GLU A 45 -17.69 -2.61 7.42
C GLU A 45 -17.66 -3.36 6.09
N LEU A 46 -16.55 -4.06 5.79
CA LEU A 46 -16.47 -4.91 4.60
C LEU A 46 -17.45 -6.09 4.69
N ARG A 47 -17.53 -6.75 5.85
CA ARG A 47 -18.51 -7.83 6.09
C ARG A 47 -19.95 -7.31 6.01
N ASP A 48 -20.20 -6.11 6.48
CA ASP A 48 -21.52 -5.49 6.51
C ASP A 48 -21.90 -4.82 5.17
N GLY A 49 -21.00 -4.83 4.17
CA GLY A 49 -21.22 -4.19 2.88
C GLY A 49 -21.24 -2.65 2.94
N THR A 50 -20.73 -2.05 4.02
CA THR A 50 -20.73 -0.60 4.28
C THR A 50 -19.34 0.03 4.21
N PHE A 51 -18.33 -0.70 3.76
CA PHE A 51 -16.95 -0.23 3.66
C PHE A 51 -16.80 1.00 2.76
N ILE A 52 -17.50 1.04 1.63
CA ILE A 52 -17.51 2.20 0.73
C ILE A 52 -18.52 3.23 1.25
N LYS A 53 -18.02 4.39 1.68
CA LYS A 53 -18.85 5.50 2.15
C LYS A 53 -19.34 6.34 0.97
N GLN A 54 -20.63 6.64 0.93
CA GLN A 54 -21.16 7.69 0.06
C GLN A 54 -20.75 9.05 0.64
N ARG A 55 -20.41 9.99 -0.25
CA ARG A 55 -19.84 11.29 0.11
C ARG A 55 -20.92 12.31 0.44
#